data_AF-A0A843EYD8-F1
#
_entry.id   AF-A0A843EYD8-F1
#
_cell.length_a   1.000
_cell.length_b   1.000
_cell.length_c   1.000
_cell.angle_alpha   90.00
_cell.angle_beta   90.00
_cell.angle_gamma   90.00
#
_symmetry.space_group_name_H-M   'P 1'
#
loop_
_entity.id
_entity.type
_entity.pdbx_description
1 polymer ?
#
loop_
_entity_poly.entity_id
_entity_poly.type
_entity_poly.pdbx_seq_one_letter_code
_entity_poly.pdbx_strand_id
1 'polypeptide(L)'
;TRITIEKYVGNQIVDVGENIKQSVRDIITDEYNKGSNPQKMAKRISEEIDVIKKKRARTIARTEIARTSTISDYIISKEQGATHFTVSCRSTRCDKCKAEYCSSNPTGGDVEFTIDQTDKLPPLHPNCRCVADFYKKGNSKYKVKRIK
;
A
#
# COMPACT_ATOMS: atom_id res chain seq x y z
N THR A 1 17.58 35.68 19.10
CA THR A 1 17.06 34.55 19.88
C THR A 1 16.18 33.70 18.98
N ARG A 2 16.65 32.52 18.55
CA ARG A 2 15.88 31.63 17.66
C ARG A 2 14.84 30.91 18.54
N ILE A 3 13.67 31.51 18.69
CA ILE A 3 12.56 30.90 19.45
C ILE A 3 12.11 29.67 18.68
N THR A 4 12.27 28.48 19.26
CA THR A 4 11.82 27.22 18.66
C THR A 4 10.30 27.14 18.79
N ILE A 5 9.61 27.77 17.84
CA ILE A 5 8.13 27.82 17.78
C ILE A 5 7.51 26.41 17.75
N GLU A 6 8.27 25.40 17.34
CA GLU A 6 7.93 23.98 17.32
C GLU A 6 7.25 23.48 18.60
N LYS A 7 7.67 23.94 19.79
CA LYS A 7 7.07 23.54 21.08
C LYS A 7 5.63 24.04 21.27
N TYR A 8 5.23 25.07 20.53
CA TYR A 8 3.94 25.76 20.69
C TYR A 8 2.99 25.53 19.50
N VAL A 9 3.42 24.81 18.46
CA VAL A 9 2.64 24.60 17.24
C VAL A 9 1.96 23.25 17.24
N GLY A 10 0.68 23.25 16.84
CA GLY A 10 -0.07 22.03 16.59
C GLY A 10 -0.92 21.52 17.77
N ASN A 11 -0.95 22.23 18.90
CA ASN A 11 -1.79 21.88 20.06
C ASN A 11 -3.29 21.87 19.72
N GLN A 12 -3.71 22.68 18.75
CA GLN A 12 -5.11 22.76 18.28
C GLN A 12 -5.40 21.85 17.08
N ILE A 13 -4.40 21.12 16.58
CA ILE A 13 -4.58 20.18 15.46
C ILE A 13 -5.07 18.85 16.03
N VAL A 14 -6.38 18.79 16.24
CA VAL A 14 -7.10 17.61 16.76
C VAL A 14 -7.73 16.82 15.61
N ASP A 15 -7.94 15.52 15.84
CA ASP A 15 -8.70 14.63 14.94
C ASP A 15 -8.26 14.59 13.45
N VAL A 16 -6.94 14.71 13.22
CA VAL A 16 -6.34 14.47 11.90
C VAL A 16 -5.17 13.49 12.03
N GLY A 17 -4.89 12.77 10.95
CA GLY A 17 -3.79 11.80 10.94
C GLY A 17 -2.44 12.45 11.23
N GLU A 18 -1.55 11.72 11.92
CA GLU A 18 -0.26 12.25 12.38
C GLU A 18 0.59 12.84 11.25
N ASN A 19 0.52 12.23 10.06
CA ASN A 19 1.20 12.75 8.87
C ASN A 19 0.75 14.17 8.51
N ILE A 20 -0.55 14.47 8.63
CA ILE A 20 -1.08 15.81 8.38
C ILE A 20 -0.62 16.77 9.49
N LYS A 21 -0.62 16.34 10.76
CA LYS A 21 -0.13 17.16 11.87
C LYS A 21 1.33 17.57 11.68
N GLN A 22 2.17 16.61 11.30
CA GLN A 22 3.58 16.85 11.07
C GLN A 22 3.79 17.80 9.90
N SER A 23 3.15 17.56 8.75
CA SER A 23 3.25 18.46 7.60
C SER A 23 2.81 19.89 7.91
N VAL A 24 1.75 20.07 8.70
CA VAL A 24 1.31 21.41 9.13
C VAL A 24 2.34 22.06 10.05
N ARG A 25 2.91 21.33 11.01
CA ARG A 25 4.00 21.84 11.88
C ARG A 25 5.21 22.28 11.06
N ASP A 26 5.65 21.44 10.11
CA ASP A 26 6.81 21.72 9.27
C ASP A 26 6.60 22.99 8.44
N ILE A 27 5.41 23.15 7.82
CA ILE A 27 5.07 24.36 7.06
C ILE A 27 5.07 25.61 7.97
N ILE A 28 4.47 25.51 9.16
CA ILE A 28 4.42 26.65 10.08
C ILE A 28 5.82 27.06 10.51
N THR A 29 6.67 26.12 10.89
CA THR A 29 8.06 26.39 11.29
C THR A 29 8.86 27.00 10.14
N ASP A 30 8.77 26.43 8.94
CA ASP A 30 9.48 26.91 7.75
C ASP A 30 9.08 28.33 7.37
N GLU A 31 7.78 28.59 7.29
CA GLU A 31 7.28 29.89 6.85
C GLU A 31 7.46 30.98 7.92
N TYR A 32 7.37 30.60 9.20
CA TYR A 32 7.68 31.51 10.31
C TYR A 32 9.14 31.96 10.25
N ASN A 33 10.08 31.03 10.03
CA ASN A 33 11.50 31.34 9.88
C ASN A 33 11.79 32.22 8.64
N LYS A 34 10.94 32.16 7.61
CA LYS A 34 11.04 32.99 6.39
C LYS A 34 10.35 34.36 6.54
N GLY A 35 9.69 34.63 7.67
CA GLY A 35 8.94 35.87 7.89
C GLY A 35 7.68 36.00 7.03
N SER A 36 7.08 34.88 6.60
CA SER A 36 5.87 34.89 5.80
C SER A 36 4.66 35.40 6.57
N ASN A 37 3.76 36.12 5.88
CA ASN A 37 2.47 36.53 6.43
C ASN A 37 1.56 35.29 6.71
N PRO A 38 0.84 35.26 7.85
CA PRO A 38 -0.14 34.23 8.19
C PRO A 38 -1.11 33.81 7.07
N GLN A 39 -1.57 34.75 6.23
CA GLN A 39 -2.47 34.42 5.11
C GLN A 39 -1.81 33.50 4.08
N LYS A 40 -0.55 33.75 3.76
CA LYS A 40 0.24 32.92 2.85
C LYS A 40 0.51 31.55 3.46
N MET A 41 0.77 31.49 4.76
CA MET A 41 0.94 30.25 5.51
C MET A 41 -0.33 29.38 5.46
N ALA A 42 -1.50 29.98 5.74
CA ALA A 42 -2.78 29.29 5.72
C ALA A 42 -3.13 28.72 4.32
N LYS A 43 -2.82 29.48 3.27
CA LYS A 43 -2.98 29.02 1.87
C LYS A 43 -2.09 27.79 1.60
N ARG A 44 -0.80 27.88 1.92
CA ARG A 44 0.16 26.78 1.72
C ARG A 44 -0.23 25.51 2.49
N ILE A 45 -0.69 25.67 3.74
CA ILE A 45 -1.20 24.55 4.56
C ILE A 45 -2.38 23.87 3.87
N SER A 46 -3.36 24.65 3.40
CA SER A 46 -4.55 24.11 2.72
C SER A 46 -4.18 23.32 1.45
N GLU A 47 -3.27 23.87 0.64
CA GLU A 47 -2.79 23.23 -0.59
C GLU A 47 -2.09 21.89 -0.30
N GLU A 48 -1.22 21.84 0.71
CA GLU A 48 -0.53 20.60 1.11
C GLU A 48 -1.52 19.53 1.60
N ILE A 49 -2.50 19.93 2.43
CA ILE A 49 -3.53 19.02 2.93
C ILE A 49 -4.32 18.41 1.78
N ASP A 50 -4.69 19.20 0.77
CA ASP A 50 -5.42 18.71 -0.40
C ASP A 50 -4.60 17.71 -1.22
N VAL A 51 -3.30 17.94 -1.37
CA VAL A 51 -2.39 16.99 -2.04
C VAL A 51 -2.32 15.68 -1.26
N ILE A 52 -2.15 15.75 0.07
CA ILE A 52 -2.09 14.56 0.94
C ILE A 52 -3.40 13.77 0.86
N LYS A 53 -4.56 14.44 0.96
CA LYS A 53 -5.89 13.83 0.85
C LYS A 53 -6.06 13.11 -0.49
N LYS A 54 -5.74 13.77 -1.61
CA LYS A 54 -5.83 13.18 -2.95
C LYS A 54 -4.92 11.95 -3.10
N LYS A 55 -3.68 12.02 -2.62
CA LYS A 55 -2.73 10.89 -2.68
C LYS A 55 -3.21 9.70 -1.84
N ARG A 56 -3.73 9.95 -0.65
CA ARG A 56 -4.29 8.92 0.23
C ARG A 56 -5.53 8.28 -0.39
N ALA A 57 -6.47 9.07 -0.89
CA ALA A 57 -7.67 8.56 -1.56
C ALA A 57 -7.32 7.65 -2.75
N ARG A 58 -6.37 8.06 -3.60
CA ARG A 58 -5.89 7.24 -4.72
C ARG A 58 -5.25 5.93 -4.27
N THR A 59 -4.49 5.96 -3.18
CA THR A 59 -3.84 4.77 -2.62
C THR A 59 -4.86 3.78 -2.08
N ILE A 60 -5.88 4.27 -1.36
CA ILE A 60 -6.99 3.45 -0.87
C ILE A 60 -7.72 2.82 -2.05
N ALA A 61 -8.18 3.64 -3.01
CA ALA A 61 -8.92 3.15 -4.17
C ALA A 61 -8.15 2.07 -4.94
N ARG A 62 -6.87 2.28 -5.23
CA ARG A 62 -6.02 1.28 -5.91
C ARG A 62 -5.86 -0.01 -5.12
N THR A 63 -5.71 0.11 -3.80
CA THR A 63 -5.52 -1.05 -2.92
C THR A 63 -6.81 -1.87 -2.82
N GLU A 64 -7.96 -1.20 -2.67
CA GLU A 64 -9.25 -1.89 -2.63
C GLU A 64 -9.58 -2.56 -3.97
N ILE A 65 -9.35 -1.88 -5.10
CA ILE A 65 -9.54 -2.50 -6.43
C ILE A 65 -8.65 -3.75 -6.59
N ALA A 66 -7.38 -3.68 -6.20
CA ALA A 66 -6.46 -4.82 -6.27
C ALA A 66 -6.89 -5.97 -5.34
N ARG A 67 -7.41 -5.65 -4.14
CA ARG A 67 -7.96 -6.63 -3.21
C ARG A 67 -9.20 -7.30 -3.78
N THR A 68 -10.15 -6.51 -4.26
CA THR A 68 -11.38 -7.03 -4.89
C THR A 68 -11.05 -7.94 -6.06
N SER A 69 -10.14 -7.54 -6.95
CA SER A 69 -9.69 -8.40 -8.06
C SER A 69 -9.15 -9.73 -7.57
N THR A 70 -8.25 -9.71 -6.59
CA THR A 70 -7.64 -10.93 -6.05
C THR A 70 -8.67 -11.85 -5.38
N ILE A 71 -9.61 -11.29 -4.63
CA ILE A 71 -10.67 -12.06 -3.95
C ILE A 71 -11.63 -12.66 -4.98
N SER A 72 -11.99 -11.92 -6.03
CA SER A 72 -12.83 -12.45 -7.11
C SER A 72 -12.15 -13.64 -7.80
N ASP A 73 -10.87 -13.50 -8.16
CA ASP A 73 -10.09 -14.57 -8.79
C ASP A 73 -9.99 -15.79 -7.87
N TYR A 74 -9.81 -15.56 -6.56
CA TYR A 74 -9.80 -16.60 -5.53
C TYR A 74 -11.11 -17.39 -5.49
N ILE A 75 -12.26 -16.71 -5.38
CA ILE A 75 -13.57 -17.35 -5.26
C ILE A 75 -13.83 -18.22 -6.49
N ILE A 76 -13.67 -17.64 -7.70
CA ILE A 76 -13.88 -18.34 -8.96
C ILE A 76 -12.94 -19.55 -9.07
N SER A 77 -11.64 -19.37 -8.79
CA SER A 77 -10.67 -20.45 -8.90
C SER A 77 -10.93 -21.57 -7.89
N LYS A 78 -11.37 -21.24 -6.66
CA LYS A 78 -11.70 -22.21 -5.63
C LYS A 78 -12.93 -23.04 -6.04
N GLU A 79 -13.98 -22.40 -6.57
CA GLU A 79 -15.14 -23.10 -7.14
C GLU A 79 -14.76 -24.03 -8.29
N GLN A 80 -13.78 -23.62 -9.10
CA GLN A 80 -13.22 -24.42 -10.20
C GLN A 80 -12.22 -25.51 -9.74
N GLY A 81 -12.00 -25.65 -8.44
CA GLY A 81 -11.20 -26.71 -7.84
C GLY A 81 -9.69 -26.43 -7.76
N ALA A 82 -9.27 -25.16 -7.78
CA ALA A 82 -7.92 -24.79 -7.40
C ALA A 82 -7.62 -25.23 -5.96
N THR A 83 -6.41 -25.75 -5.74
CA THR A 83 -5.98 -26.24 -4.43
C THR A 83 -4.80 -25.46 -3.86
N HIS A 84 -4.09 -24.72 -4.72
CA HIS A 84 -2.90 -23.96 -4.38
C HIS A 84 -2.87 -22.64 -5.16
N PHE A 85 -2.00 -21.74 -4.73
CA PHE A 85 -1.63 -20.57 -5.50
C PHE A 85 -0.17 -20.19 -5.25
N THR A 86 0.39 -19.44 -6.18
CA THR A 86 1.65 -18.72 -5.98
C THR A 86 1.39 -17.23 -6.19
N VAL A 87 2.35 -16.39 -5.80
CA VAL A 87 2.24 -14.94 -6.00
C VAL A 87 3.36 -14.45 -6.90
N SER A 88 2.96 -13.91 -8.05
CA SER A 88 3.87 -13.25 -8.99
C SER A 88 4.21 -11.85 -8.49
N CYS A 89 5.50 -11.64 -8.19
CA CYS A 89 6.04 -10.36 -7.76
C CYS A 89 6.42 -9.48 -8.98
N ARG A 90 6.14 -8.18 -8.91
CA ARG A 90 6.75 -7.20 -9.82
C ARG A 90 8.26 -7.10 -9.59
N SER A 91 9.03 -6.80 -10.64
CA SER A 91 10.48 -6.54 -10.54
C SER A 91 10.86 -5.41 -9.56
N THR A 92 9.96 -4.46 -9.32
CA THR A 92 10.10 -3.33 -8.38
C THR A 92 9.37 -3.57 -7.05
N ARG A 93 9.30 -4.84 -6.61
CA ARG A 93 8.68 -5.24 -5.33
C ARG A 93 9.38 -4.64 -4.12
N CYS A 94 8.62 -4.43 -3.04
CA CYS A 94 9.17 -4.04 -1.75
C CYS A 94 9.74 -5.26 -0.99
N ASP A 95 10.51 -5.01 0.07
CA ASP A 95 11.13 -6.06 0.88
C ASP A 95 10.10 -6.99 1.55
N LYS A 96 8.94 -6.47 1.94
CA LYS A 96 7.86 -7.29 2.51
C LYS A 96 7.35 -8.32 1.50
N CYS A 97 7.03 -7.89 0.28
CA CYS A 97 6.61 -8.81 -0.78
C CYS A 97 7.74 -9.76 -1.18
N LYS A 98 9.00 -9.31 -1.12
CA LYS A 98 10.15 -10.17 -1.39
C LYS A 98 10.24 -11.31 -0.38
N ALA A 99 10.16 -10.98 0.91
CA ALA A 99 10.25 -11.94 2.00
C ALA A 99 9.09 -12.95 1.97
N GLU A 100 7.87 -12.48 1.67
CA GLU A 100 6.69 -13.35 1.72
C GLU A 100 6.57 -14.27 0.49
N TYR A 101 6.83 -13.75 -0.71
CA TYR A 101 6.42 -14.43 -1.95
C TYR A 101 7.57 -14.96 -2.80
N CYS A 102 8.80 -14.55 -2.50
CA CYS A 102 9.85 -14.44 -3.49
C CYS A 102 11.20 -14.87 -2.92
N SER A 103 11.22 -16.10 -2.41
CA SER A 103 12.34 -16.75 -1.70
C SER A 103 13.62 -16.82 -2.55
N SER A 104 13.49 -17.36 -3.77
CA SER A 104 14.60 -17.66 -4.68
C SER A 104 14.45 -17.00 -6.06
N ASN A 105 13.22 -16.67 -6.49
CA ASN A 105 12.97 -16.09 -7.81
C ASN A 105 12.87 -14.54 -7.80
N PRO A 106 13.66 -13.83 -8.62
CA PRO A 106 13.57 -12.38 -8.87
C PRO A 106 12.17 -11.85 -9.27
N THR A 107 11.30 -12.71 -9.81
CA THR A 107 9.93 -12.35 -10.22
C THR A 107 8.85 -13.07 -9.40
N GLY A 108 9.22 -13.91 -8.44
CA GLY A 108 8.28 -14.66 -7.59
C GLY A 108 7.70 -15.89 -8.25
N GLY A 109 6.57 -16.36 -7.71
CA GLY A 109 5.90 -17.56 -8.19
C GLY A 109 6.52 -18.87 -7.71
N ASP A 110 7.53 -18.82 -6.84
CA ASP A 110 8.27 -19.96 -6.31
C ASP A 110 7.84 -20.37 -4.89
N VAL A 111 7.20 -19.45 -4.15
CA VAL A 111 6.54 -19.77 -2.88
C VAL A 111 5.12 -20.22 -3.15
N GLU A 112 4.83 -21.48 -2.84
CA GLU A 112 3.52 -22.11 -2.97
C GLU A 112 2.75 -22.00 -1.66
N PHE A 113 1.48 -21.60 -1.78
CA PHE A 113 0.51 -21.55 -0.70
C PHE A 113 -0.65 -22.50 -1.00
N THR A 114 -1.25 -23.07 0.04
CA THR A 114 -2.52 -23.80 -0.11
C THR A 114 -3.67 -22.80 -0.25
N ILE A 115 -4.75 -23.21 -0.91
CA ILE A 115 -5.91 -22.35 -1.19
C ILE A 115 -6.58 -21.79 0.07
N ASP A 116 -6.33 -22.35 1.25
CA ASP A 116 -6.93 -21.90 2.50
C ASP A 116 -6.06 -20.84 3.23
N GLN A 117 -4.83 -20.59 2.78
CA GLN A 117 -3.95 -19.53 3.28
C GLN A 117 -4.33 -18.16 2.70
N THR A 118 -5.58 -17.76 2.94
CA THR A 118 -6.15 -16.50 2.41
C THR A 118 -5.47 -15.25 2.96
N ASP A 119 -4.81 -15.33 4.11
CA ASP A 119 -3.98 -14.25 4.69
C ASP A 119 -2.74 -13.93 3.82
N LYS A 120 -2.36 -14.85 2.93
CA LYS A 120 -1.23 -14.69 2.00
C LYS A 120 -1.64 -14.09 0.66
N LEU A 121 -2.93 -13.84 0.42
CA LEU A 121 -3.39 -13.20 -0.80
C LEU A 121 -2.98 -11.71 -0.85
N PRO A 122 -2.52 -11.21 -2.01
CA PRO A 122 -2.32 -9.78 -2.17
C PRO A 122 -3.66 -9.01 -2.07
N PRO A 123 -3.64 -7.72 -1.68
CA PRO A 123 -2.48 -6.88 -1.37
C PRO A 123 -2.02 -6.95 0.11
N LEU A 124 -0.72 -7.19 0.35
CA LEU A 124 -0.09 -7.15 1.69
C LEU A 124 0.10 -5.74 2.27
N HIS A 125 0.13 -4.73 1.41
CA HIS A 125 0.41 -3.35 1.80
C HIS A 125 -0.28 -2.36 0.85
N PRO A 126 -0.41 -1.08 1.22
CA PRO A 126 -0.96 -0.07 0.33
C PRO A 126 -0.18 0.02 -0.98
N ASN A 127 -0.89 0.14 -2.11
CA ASN A 127 -0.33 0.10 -3.48
C ASN A 127 0.48 -1.18 -3.81
N CYS A 128 0.23 -2.31 -3.14
CA CYS A 128 0.76 -3.59 -3.59
C CYS A 128 0.23 -3.92 -4.99
N ARG A 129 1.11 -4.43 -5.85
CA ARG A 129 0.85 -4.73 -7.27
C ARG A 129 1.16 -6.19 -7.62
N CYS A 130 1.35 -7.04 -6.61
CA CYS A 130 1.56 -8.47 -6.81
C CYS A 130 0.24 -9.14 -7.18
N VAL A 131 0.32 -10.26 -7.90
CA VAL A 131 -0.86 -10.98 -8.44
C VAL A 131 -0.80 -12.43 -7.98
N ALA A 132 -1.92 -12.95 -7.48
CA ALA A 132 -2.04 -14.36 -7.16
C ALA A 132 -2.36 -15.18 -8.41
N ASP A 133 -1.67 -16.30 -8.57
CA ASP A 133 -1.86 -17.25 -9.65
C ASP A 133 -2.40 -18.57 -9.07
N PHE A 134 -3.68 -18.84 -9.25
CA PHE A 134 -4.36 -20.02 -8.71
C PHE A 134 -4.24 -21.23 -9.63
N TYR A 135 -4.12 -22.42 -9.04
CA TYR A 135 -4.06 -23.68 -9.78
C TYR A 135 -4.47 -24.89 -8.96
N LYS A 136 -4.81 -25.96 -9.68
CA LYS A 136 -5.01 -27.28 -9.11
C LYS A 136 -3.70 -28.07 -9.19
N LYS A 137 -3.17 -28.46 -8.04
CA LYS A 137 -1.98 -29.33 -7.97
C LYS A 137 -2.37 -30.75 -8.40
N GLY A 138 -1.80 -31.21 -9.51
CA GLY A 138 -1.98 -32.56 -10.06
C GLY A 138 -0.65 -33.32 -10.12
N ASN A 139 -0.71 -34.66 -10.12
CA ASN A 139 0.47 -35.53 -10.22
C ASN A 139 1.08 -35.52 -11.64
N SER A 140 1.80 -34.47 -12.03
CA SER A 140 2.90 -34.56 -13.01
C SER A 140 3.56 -33.19 -13.16
N LYS A 141 4.89 -33.21 -13.17
CA LYS A 141 5.83 -32.13 -12.83
C LYS A 141 5.66 -30.75 -13.48
N TYR A 142 4.84 -30.53 -14.52
CA TYR A 142 4.76 -29.21 -15.19
C TYR A 142 3.45 -28.96 -15.96
N LYS A 143 2.27 -29.05 -15.33
CA LYS A 143 1.04 -28.48 -15.92
C LYS A 143 0.22 -27.71 -14.88
N VAL A 144 0.71 -26.52 -14.52
CA VAL A 144 -0.10 -25.48 -13.87
C VAL A 144 -1.10 -24.98 -14.91
N LYS A 145 -2.31 -25.55 -14.93
CA LYS A 145 -3.38 -25.00 -15.77
C LYS A 145 -3.91 -23.77 -15.04
N ARG A 146 -3.44 -22.58 -15.43
CA ARG A 146 -4.08 -21.31 -15.03
C ARG A 146 -5.55 -21.42 -15.39
N ILE A 147 -6.41 -21.30 -14.38
CA ILE A 147 -7.84 -21.25 -14.61
C ILE A 147 -8.14 -19.80 -15.01
N LYS A 148 -8.60 -19.61 -16.25
CA LYS A 148 -8.98 -18.32 -16.82
C LYS A 148 -10.49 -18.24 -16.90
#